data_AF-E0NGS8-F1
#
_entry.id   AF-E0NGS8-F1
#
_cell.length_a   1.000
_cell.length_b   1.000
_cell.length_c   1.000
_cell.angle_alpha   90.00
_cell.angle_beta   90.00
_cell.angle_gamma   90.00
#
_symmetry.space_group_name_H-M   'P 1'
#
loop_
_entity.id
_entity.type
_entity.pdbx_description
1 polymer ?
#
loop_
_entity_poly.entity_id
_entity_poly.type
_entity_poly.pdbx_seq_one_letter_code
_entity_poly.pdbx_strand_id
1 'polypeptide(L)'
;MLGWIWSLIIGGIIGAIAGALTSRDLPAGWLGNIVAGLVGAWLGQSLLGSWGPSLAGMALIPSILGAVILVVIVSIIFGMRKKG
;
A
#
# COMPACT_ATOMS: atom_id res chain seq x y z
N MET A 1 4.54 2.66 -22.55
CA MET A 1 5.72 3.30 -21.89
C MET A 1 5.35 4.28 -20.76
N LEU A 2 4.07 4.61 -20.52
CA LEU A 2 3.61 5.51 -19.42
C LEU A 2 2.98 4.80 -18.20
N GLY A 3 2.84 3.46 -18.23
CA GLY A 3 2.12 2.71 -17.19
C GLY A 3 2.82 2.65 -15.83
N TRP A 4 4.15 2.74 -15.80
CA TRP A 4 4.94 2.66 -14.57
C TRP A 4 4.89 3.96 -13.74
N ILE A 5 4.85 5.14 -14.38
CA ILE A 5 4.56 6.42 -13.70
C ILE A 5 3.19 6.34 -13.02
N TRP A 6 2.18 5.84 -13.74
CA TRP A 6 0.82 5.71 -13.21
C TRP A 6 0.74 4.74 -12.03
N SER A 7 1.45 3.61 -12.12
CA SER A 7 1.57 2.64 -11.03
C SER A 7 2.23 3.24 -9.78
N LEU A 8 3.23 4.10 -9.93
CA LEU A 8 3.89 4.77 -8.81
C LEU A 8 2.96 5.80 -8.14
N ILE A 9 2.20 6.56 -8.93
CA ILE A 9 1.22 7.53 -8.42
C ILE A 9 0.11 6.78 -7.67
N ILE A 10 -0.47 5.74 -8.27
CA ILE A 10 -1.56 4.96 -7.67
C ILE A 10 -1.06 4.20 -6.44
N GLY A 11 0.09 3.54 -6.51
CA GLY A 11 0.70 2.84 -5.37
C GLY A 11 1.02 3.79 -4.21
N GLY A 12 1.47 5.01 -4.52
CA GLY A 12 1.70 6.05 -3.51
C GLY A 12 0.40 6.56 -2.87
N ILE A 13 -0.66 6.76 -3.65
CA ILE A 13 -1.99 7.14 -3.13
C ILE A 13 -2.55 6.02 -2.24
N ILE A 14 -2.50 4.77 -2.70
CA ILE A 14 -2.97 3.61 -1.92
C ILE A 14 -2.15 3.47 -0.62
N GLY A 15 -0.83 3.63 -0.69
CA GLY A 15 0.05 3.60 0.48
C GLY A 15 -0.23 4.72 1.47
N ALA A 16 -0.48 5.94 0.99
CA ALA A 16 -0.87 7.07 1.82
C ALA A 16 -2.24 6.85 2.47
N ILE A 17 -3.22 6.33 1.73
CA ILE A 17 -4.55 5.97 2.26
C ILE A 17 -4.41 4.86 3.30
N ALA A 18 -3.64 3.80 3.03
CA ALA A 18 -3.44 2.69 3.96
C ALA A 18 -2.77 3.16 5.26
N GLY A 19 -1.73 3.99 5.17
CA GLY A 19 -1.05 4.59 6.34
C GLY A 19 -1.95 5.55 7.12
N ALA A 20 -2.76 6.36 6.44
CA ALA A 20 -3.75 7.23 7.07
C ALA A 20 -4.85 6.41 7.78
N LEU A 21 -5.36 5.36 7.13
CA LEU A 21 -6.40 4.47 7.66
C LEU A 21 -5.92 3.68 8.87
N THR A 22 -4.63 3.29 8.90
CA THR A 22 -4.01 2.65 10.07
C THR A 22 -3.48 3.65 11.11
N SER A 23 -3.53 4.96 10.84
CA SER A 23 -3.01 6.03 11.72
C SER A 23 -1.56 5.77 12.17
N ARG A 24 -0.77 5.16 11.28
CA ARG A 24 0.56 4.61 11.56
C ARG A 24 1.51 5.09 10.45
N ASP A 25 2.56 5.83 10.82
CA ASP A 25 3.61 6.26 9.89
C ASP A 25 4.80 5.31 9.93
N LEU A 26 5.17 4.78 8.77
CA LEU A 26 6.34 3.92 8.62
C LEU A 26 7.65 4.66 8.98
N PRO A 27 8.74 3.95 9.34
CA PRO A 27 10.00 4.57 9.78
C PRO A 27 10.61 5.54 8.74
N ALA A 28 10.23 5.40 7.48
CA ALA A 28 10.62 6.29 6.38
C ALA A 28 9.55 7.38 6.05
N GLY A 29 8.60 7.62 6.96
CA GLY A 29 7.52 8.60 6.83
C GLY A 29 6.70 8.40 5.56
N TRP A 30 6.57 9.46 4.76
CA TRP A 30 5.86 9.43 3.48
C TRP A 30 6.46 8.43 2.48
N LEU A 31 7.78 8.27 2.47
CA LEU A 31 8.47 7.32 1.59
C LEU A 31 8.17 5.87 1.99
N GLY A 32 8.13 5.60 3.30
CA GLY A 32 7.77 4.30 3.84
C GLY A 32 6.35 3.91 3.44
N ASN A 33 5.39 4.83 3.54
CA ASN A 33 4.02 4.61 3.12
C ASN A 33 3.91 4.28 1.63
N ILE A 34 4.67 4.96 0.76
CA ILE A 34 4.69 4.65 -0.68
C ILE A 34 5.26 3.25 -0.94
N VAL A 35 6.38 2.90 -0.32
CA VAL A 35 7.03 1.59 -0.51
C VAL A 35 6.15 0.47 0.04
N ALA A 36 5.56 0.62 1.22
CA ALA A 36 4.64 -0.36 1.77
C ALA A 36 3.33 -0.44 0.96
N GLY A 37 2.86 0.68 0.41
CA GLY A 37 1.73 0.71 -0.52
C GLY A 37 2.01 -0.10 -1.79
N LEU A 38 3.16 0.11 -2.42
CA LEU A 38 3.57 -0.62 -3.63
C LEU A 38 3.80 -2.11 -3.36
N VAL A 39 4.58 -2.43 -2.32
CA VAL A 39 4.91 -3.83 -1.96
C VAL A 39 3.66 -4.56 -1.48
N GLY A 40 2.84 -3.91 -0.67
CA GLY A 40 1.60 -4.48 -0.15
C GLY A 40 0.54 -4.62 -1.24
N ALA A 41 0.44 -3.69 -2.17
CA ALA A 41 -0.44 -3.83 -3.33
C ALA A 41 -0.06 -5.02 -4.21
N TRP A 42 1.24 -5.17 -4.49
CA TRP A 42 1.76 -6.31 -5.25
C TRP A 42 1.52 -7.64 -4.52
N LEU A 43 1.79 -7.69 -3.21
CA LEU A 43 1.51 -8.87 -2.36
C LEU A 43 0.02 -9.19 -2.31
N GLY A 44 -0.83 -8.19 -2.12
CA GLY A 44 -2.28 -8.35 -2.07
C GLY A 44 -2.84 -8.90 -3.36
N GLN A 45 -2.39 -8.37 -4.50
CA GLN A 45 -2.79 -8.87 -5.81
C GLN A 45 -2.23 -10.28 -6.09
N SER A 46 -1.01 -10.59 -5.64
CA SER A 46 -0.42 -11.92 -5.80
C SER A 46 -1.09 -12.98 -4.92
N LEU A 47 -1.56 -12.62 -3.72
CA LEU A 47 -2.14 -13.54 -2.76
C LEU A 47 -3.65 -13.69 -2.91
N LEU A 48 -4.36 -12.57 -3.10
CA LEU A 48 -5.81 -12.58 -3.26
C LEU A 48 -6.20 -12.81 -4.72
N GLY A 49 -5.32 -12.54 -5.69
CA GLY A 49 -5.61 -12.60 -7.12
C GLY A 49 -6.02 -11.23 -7.67
N SER A 50 -6.51 -11.19 -8.93
CA SER A 50 -6.83 -9.95 -9.65
C SER A 50 -8.34 -9.80 -9.88
N TRP A 51 -9.13 -9.90 -8.82
CA TRP A 51 -10.59 -9.81 -8.88
C TRP A 51 -11.06 -8.42 -8.46
N GLY A 52 -12.07 -7.91 -9.16
CA GLY A 52 -12.61 -6.57 -8.97
C GLY A 52 -12.08 -5.54 -9.97
N PRO A 53 -12.46 -4.26 -9.79
CA PRO A 53 -12.08 -3.18 -10.70
C PRO A 53 -10.56 -3.06 -10.78
N SER A 54 -10.03 -2.89 -12.00
CA SER A 54 -8.61 -2.64 -12.22
C SER A 54 -8.37 -1.18 -12.57
N LEU A 55 -7.39 -0.55 -11.91
CA LEU A 55 -6.86 0.77 -12.26
C LEU A 55 -5.39 0.59 -12.64
N ALA A 56 -5.01 1.10 -13.81
CA ALA A 56 -3.66 1.00 -14.37
C ALA A 56 -3.11 -0.45 -14.49
N GLY A 57 -3.98 -1.44 -14.71
CA GLY A 57 -3.58 -2.85 -14.82
C GLY A 57 -3.36 -3.57 -13.48
N MET A 58 -3.68 -2.90 -12.36
CA MET A 58 -3.69 -3.51 -11.03
C MET A 58 -5.12 -3.54 -10.47
N ALA A 59 -5.52 -4.67 -9.91
CA ALA A 59 -6.79 -4.85 -9.22
C ALA A 59 -6.79 -4.03 -7.92
N LEU A 60 -7.71 -3.08 -7.80
CA LEU A 60 -7.73 -2.16 -6.66
C LEU A 60 -8.01 -2.85 -5.34
N ILE A 61 -9.00 -3.74 -5.31
CA ILE A 61 -9.48 -4.35 -4.06
C ILE A 61 -8.37 -5.21 -3.44
N PRO A 62 -7.75 -6.16 -4.17
CA PRO A 62 -6.60 -6.92 -3.69
C PRO A 62 -5.44 -6.00 -3.28
N SER A 63 -5.18 -4.96 -4.06
CA SER A 63 -4.06 -4.04 -3.83
C SER A 63 -4.20 -3.23 -2.55
N ILE A 64 -5.38 -2.65 -2.32
CA ILE A 64 -5.66 -1.86 -1.11
C ILE A 64 -5.59 -2.75 0.13
N LEU A 65 -6.19 -3.94 0.07
CA LEU A 65 -6.15 -4.90 1.17
C LEU A 65 -4.72 -5.32 1.52
N GLY A 66 -3.93 -5.70 0.51
CA GLY A 66 -2.53 -6.07 0.74
C GLY A 66 -1.68 -4.92 1.27
N ALA A 67 -1.89 -3.69 0.78
CA ALA A 67 -1.25 -2.49 1.30
C ALA A 67 -1.59 -2.26 2.78
N VAL A 68 -2.87 -2.32 3.15
CA VAL A 68 -3.30 -2.16 4.54
C VAL A 68 -2.70 -3.25 5.44
N ILE A 69 -2.77 -4.52 5.02
CA ILE A 69 -2.22 -5.64 5.77
C ILE A 69 -0.71 -5.46 5.99
N LEU A 70 0.04 -5.12 4.93
CA LEU A 70 1.48 -4.92 5.04
C LEU A 70 1.81 -3.76 5.98
N VAL A 71 1.12 -2.62 5.87
CA VAL A 71 1.31 -1.48 6.76
C VAL A 71 1.03 -1.87 8.22
N VAL A 72 -0.03 -2.65 8.48
CA VAL A 72 -0.33 -3.18 9.82
C VAL A 72 0.82 -4.06 10.33
N ILE A 73 1.29 -5.03 9.52
CA ILE A 73 2.34 -5.98 9.91
C ILE A 73 3.65 -5.25 10.21
N VAL A 74 4.11 -4.42 9.27
CA VAL A 74 5.36 -3.66 9.43
C VAL A 74 5.24 -2.72 10.64
N SER A 75 4.06 -2.14 10.87
CA SER A 75 3.81 -1.34 12.05
C SER A 75 3.88 -2.09 13.37
N ILE A 76 3.43 -3.34 13.41
CA ILE A 76 3.51 -4.18 14.60
C ILE A 76 4.97 -4.60 14.83
N ILE A 77 5.67 -5.03 13.79
CA ILE A 77 7.07 -5.52 13.87
C ILE A 77 8.03 -4.41 14.28
N PHE A 78 7.93 -3.23 13.65
CA PHE A 78 8.82 -2.10 13.93
C PHE A 78 8.37 -1.23 15.11
N GLY A 79 7.31 -1.61 15.83
CA GLY A 79 6.86 -0.89 17.02
C GLY A 79 6.54 0.58 16.72
N MET A 80 5.77 0.84 15.66
CA MET A 80 5.49 2.21 15.21
C MET A 80 4.48 2.91 16.12
N ARG A 81 4.86 4.12 16.55
CA ARG A 81 4.07 4.98 17.44
C ARG A 81 2.90 5.57 16.65
N LYS A 82 1.68 5.46 17.21
CA LYS A 82 0.46 6.09 16.69
C LYS A 82 0.76 7.57 16.44
N LYS A 83 0.41 8.09 15.26
CA LYS A 83 0.50 9.54 14.97
C LYS A 83 -0.41 10.24 15.99
N GLY A 84 0.22 10.88 16.98
CA GLY A 84 -0.47 11.70 17.98
C GLY A 84 -0.91 13.01 17.36
#